data_AF-A0A4Q9G903-F1
#
_entry.id   AF-A0A4Q9G903-F1
#
_cell.length_a   1.000
_cell.length_b   1.000
_cell.length_c   1.000
_cell.angle_alpha   90.00
_cell.angle_beta   90.00
_cell.angle_gamma   90.00
#
_symmetry.space_group_name_H-M   'P 1'
#
loop_
_entity.id
_entity.type
_entity.pdbx_description
1 polymer ?
#
loop_
_entity_poly.entity_id
_entity_poly.type
_entity_poly.pdbx_seq_one_letter_code
_entity_poly.pdbx_strand_id
1 'polypeptide(L)'
;MLQISPAKIAHIIIRAREYDSGVNPWAHSGSRPQHGIQSELSEFIGVNPWAHSGSRPQHGIQSELSEFIATLNEDEQASLVAVMWIGRESFEPEELEQAIETARIERTTPTESYLMGEPRLADLLEAGLEALGISPEDAEDDVTRPV
;
A
#
# COMPACT_ATOMS: atom_id res chain seq x y z
N MET A 1 2.41 14.58 18.59
CA MET A 1 3.59 13.70 18.30
C MET A 1 3.19 12.57 17.37
N LEU A 2 4.05 12.17 16.41
CA LEU A 2 3.80 11.02 15.53
C LEU A 2 3.60 9.73 16.36
N GLN A 3 2.49 9.03 16.14
CA GLN A 3 2.22 7.74 16.83
C GLN A 3 2.82 6.54 16.07
N ILE A 4 3.21 6.76 14.81
CA ILE A 4 3.91 5.80 13.98
C ILE A 4 5.39 6.15 13.92
N SER A 5 6.25 5.13 13.99
CA SER A 5 7.69 5.33 13.83
C SER A 5 8.03 5.75 12.38
N PRO A 6 8.89 6.76 12.17
CA PRO A 6 9.38 7.15 10.84
C PRO A 6 9.89 5.98 10.00
N ALA A 7 10.55 5.02 10.65
CA ALA A 7 10.99 3.75 10.10
C ALA A 7 9.89 2.96 9.37
N LYS A 8 8.70 2.88 9.98
CA LYS A 8 7.56 2.16 9.38
C LYS A 8 7.01 2.93 8.18
N ILE A 9 7.02 4.26 8.23
CA ILE A 9 6.61 5.09 7.09
C ILE A 9 7.59 4.91 5.93
N ALA A 10 8.90 4.92 6.18
CA ALA A 10 9.92 4.70 5.15
C ALA A 10 9.76 3.33 4.47
N HIS A 11 9.51 2.27 5.25
CA HIS A 11 9.21 0.94 4.71
C HIS A 11 7.98 0.95 3.77
N ILE A 12 6.91 1.66 4.17
CA ILE A 12 5.69 1.82 3.36
C ILE A 12 6.00 2.59 2.07
N ILE A 13 6.78 3.66 2.12
CA ILE A 13 7.17 4.47 0.95
C ILE A 13 7.85 3.60 -0.11
N ILE A 14 8.80 2.75 0.30
CA ILE A 14 9.54 1.88 -0.62
C ILE A 14 8.61 0.88 -1.28
N ARG A 15 7.79 0.18 -0.49
CA ARG A 15 6.84 -0.81 -1.05
C ARG A 15 5.75 -0.15 -1.91
N ALA A 16 5.31 1.05 -1.56
CA ALA A 16 4.38 1.83 -2.37
C ALA A 16 5.01 2.25 -3.71
N ARG A 17 6.30 2.63 -3.72
CA ARG A 17 7.05 2.96 -4.94
C ARG A 17 7.25 1.73 -5.84
N GLU A 18 7.55 0.58 -5.26
CA GLU A 18 7.61 -0.69 -6.00
C GLU A 18 6.25 -1.07 -6.60
N TYR A 19 5.16 -0.86 -5.86
CA TYR A 19 3.79 -1.04 -6.36
C TYR A 19 3.45 -0.10 -7.53
N ASP A 20 3.71 1.21 -7.39
CA ASP A 20 3.42 2.22 -8.43
C ASP A 20 4.23 1.98 -9.71
N SER A 21 5.50 1.57 -9.58
CA SER A 21 6.36 1.25 -10.72
C SER A 21 5.87 0.06 -11.57
N GLY A 22 4.83 -0.66 -11.13
CA GLY A 22 4.30 -1.85 -11.80
C GLY A 22 5.30 -3.02 -11.80
N VAL A 23 6.40 -2.90 -11.05
CA VAL A 23 7.42 -3.94 -10.92
C VAL A 23 6.87 -4.99 -9.98
N ASN A 24 6.01 -5.86 -10.50
CA ASN A 24 5.78 -7.16 -9.88
C ASN A 24 6.93 -8.07 -10.33
N PRO A 25 7.88 -8.46 -9.45
CA PRO A 25 8.99 -9.35 -9.81
C PRO A 25 8.52 -10.72 -10.34
N TRP A 26 7.22 -11.02 -10.22
CA TRP A 26 6.54 -12.20 -10.75
C TRP A 26 5.52 -11.93 -11.86
N ALA A 27 5.40 -10.70 -12.40
CA ALA A 27 4.52 -10.42 -13.56
C ALA A 27 5.09 -10.85 -14.92
N HIS A 28 6.29 -11.46 -14.96
CA HIS A 28 6.82 -12.09 -16.18
C HIS A 28 6.24 -13.51 -16.43
N SER A 29 4.94 -13.72 -16.22
CA SER A 29 4.25 -14.91 -16.74
C SER A 29 2.79 -14.62 -17.05
N GLY A 30 2.57 -13.70 -17.99
CA GLY A 30 1.23 -13.32 -18.42
C GLY A 30 1.14 -12.86 -19.87
N SER A 31 2.10 -13.19 -20.74
CA SER A 31 1.92 -12.98 -22.18
C SER A 31 0.90 -13.99 -22.71
N ARG A 32 -0.38 -13.63 -22.72
CA ARG A 32 -1.35 -14.17 -23.68
C ARG A 32 -1.65 -13.10 -24.72
N PRO A 33 -1.07 -13.15 -25.92
CA PRO A 33 -1.68 -12.55 -27.08
C PRO A 33 -2.84 -13.44 -27.51
N GLN A 34 -4.02 -12.84 -27.62
CA GLN A 34 -5.24 -13.47 -28.10
C GLN A 34 -5.23 -13.56 -29.64
N HIS A 35 -5.85 -14.64 -30.14
CA HIS A 35 -6.72 -14.69 -31.33
C HIS A 35 -6.27 -15.51 -32.55
N GLY A 36 -7.10 -16.51 -32.89
CA GLY A 36 -7.37 -16.94 -34.27
C GLY A 36 -6.86 -18.32 -34.68
N ILE A 37 -7.64 -19.39 -34.45
CA ILE A 37 -8.49 -20.04 -35.46
C ILE A 37 -9.26 -21.21 -34.82
N GLN A 38 -10.50 -21.38 -35.26
CA GLN A 38 -11.38 -22.48 -34.88
C GLN A 38 -10.79 -23.82 -35.32
N SER A 39 -10.79 -24.82 -34.45
CA SER A 39 -11.21 -26.17 -34.82
C SER A 39 -11.59 -26.94 -33.56
N GLU A 40 -12.83 -27.40 -33.59
CA GLU A 40 -13.41 -28.56 -32.90
C GLU A 40 -12.47 -29.35 -31.99
N LEU A 41 -12.86 -29.49 -30.71
CA LEU A 41 -13.11 -30.79 -30.07
C LEU A 41 -13.83 -30.53 -28.74
N SER A 42 -15.15 -30.52 -28.84
CA SER A 42 -16.04 -30.79 -27.72
C SER A 42 -15.97 -32.28 -27.39
N GLU A 43 -15.15 -32.69 -26.44
CA GLU A 43 -15.41 -33.93 -25.70
C GLU A 43 -14.63 -33.99 -24.38
N PHE A 44 -15.35 -34.25 -23.28
CA PHE A 44 -14.88 -34.72 -21.97
C PHE A 44 -13.89 -33.79 -21.24
N ILE A 45 -14.27 -33.08 -20.18
CA ILE A 45 -14.70 -33.63 -18.89
C ILE A 45 -15.76 -32.70 -18.30
N GLY A 46 -16.78 -33.32 -17.70
CA GLY A 46 -18.02 -32.69 -17.28
C GLY A 46 -17.86 -31.58 -16.26
N VAL A 47 -19.01 -30.95 -15.99
CA VAL A 47 -19.38 -30.27 -14.73
C VAL A 47 -18.29 -30.48 -13.69
N ASN A 48 -17.41 -29.49 -13.52
CA ASN A 48 -16.64 -29.44 -12.29
C ASN A 48 -17.35 -28.46 -11.35
N PRO A 49 -18.07 -28.95 -10.34
CA PRO A 49 -18.76 -28.17 -9.31
C PRO A 49 -17.76 -27.62 -8.27
N TRP A 50 -16.59 -27.19 -8.74
CA TRP A 50 -15.52 -26.62 -7.91
C TRP A 50 -15.56 -25.09 -8.02
N ALA A 51 -16.70 -24.55 -7.59
CA ALA A 51 -16.87 -23.17 -7.15
C ALA A 51 -16.34 -22.97 -5.71
N HIS A 52 -15.45 -23.84 -5.23
CA HIS A 52 -14.91 -23.76 -3.87
C HIS A 52 -13.39 -23.74 -3.88
N SER A 53 -12.83 -22.60 -3.49
CA SER A 53 -11.45 -22.43 -3.04
C SER A 53 -10.37 -22.50 -4.11
N GLY A 54 -10.19 -21.38 -4.81
CA GLY A 54 -9.07 -21.23 -5.74
C GLY A 54 -8.68 -19.79 -6.07
N SER A 55 -9.23 -18.78 -5.40
CA SER A 55 -8.58 -17.47 -5.36
C SER A 55 -7.33 -17.63 -4.51
N ARG A 56 -6.25 -18.15 -5.10
CA ARG A 56 -4.92 -17.82 -4.58
C ARG A 56 -4.84 -16.31 -4.71
N PRO A 57 -4.81 -15.55 -3.60
CA PRO A 57 -4.56 -14.12 -3.70
C PRO A 57 -3.25 -14.02 -4.45
N GLN A 58 -3.21 -13.19 -5.47
CA GLN A 58 -1.95 -12.84 -6.08
C GLN A 58 -1.14 -12.22 -4.95
N HIS A 59 -0.18 -12.97 -4.38
CA HIS A 59 0.79 -12.45 -3.42
C HIS A 59 1.68 -11.49 -4.21
N GLY A 60 1.15 -10.31 -4.52
CA GLY A 60 1.86 -9.20 -5.10
C GLY A 60 2.18 -8.19 -4.01
N ILE A 61 3.07 -7.26 -4.33
CA ILE A 61 3.48 -6.14 -3.46
C ILE A 61 2.26 -5.36 -2.95
N GLN A 62 1.18 -5.30 -3.74
CA GLN A 62 -0.10 -4.71 -3.35
C GLN A 62 -0.72 -5.35 -2.10
N SER A 63 -0.77 -6.69 -2.05
CA SER A 63 -1.36 -7.41 -0.92
C SER A 63 -0.48 -7.29 0.31
N GLU A 64 0.83 -7.42 0.16
CA GLU A 64 1.80 -7.26 1.26
C GLU A 64 1.73 -5.86 1.87
N LEU A 65 1.67 -4.80 1.04
CA LEU A 65 1.54 -3.43 1.52
C LEU A 65 0.21 -3.21 2.24
N SER A 66 -0.90 -3.71 1.68
CA SER A 66 -2.21 -3.59 2.31
C SER A 66 -2.29 -4.33 3.64
N GLU A 67 -1.68 -5.53 3.73
CA GLU A 67 -1.62 -6.32 4.95
C GLU A 67 -0.76 -5.63 6.00
N PHE A 68 0.39 -5.07 5.60
CA PHE A 68 1.24 -4.30 6.52
C PHE A 68 0.48 -3.11 7.12
N ILE A 69 -0.19 -2.31 6.29
CA ILE A 69 -1.01 -1.18 6.76
C ILE A 69 -2.14 -1.68 7.67
N ALA A 70 -2.79 -2.80 7.33
CA ALA A 70 -3.85 -3.39 8.15
C ALA A 70 -3.35 -3.89 9.52
N THR A 71 -2.08 -4.29 9.64
CA THR A 71 -1.48 -4.68 10.92
C THR A 71 -1.12 -3.52 11.84
N LEU A 72 -1.08 -2.28 11.33
CA LEU A 72 -0.82 -1.09 12.14
C LEU A 72 -1.99 -0.83 13.10
N ASN A 73 -1.68 -0.29 14.27
CA ASN A 73 -2.71 0.14 15.22
C ASN A 73 -3.49 1.35 14.68
N GLU A 74 -4.70 1.61 15.19
CA GLU A 74 -5.55 2.72 14.70
C GLU A 74 -4.85 4.08 14.75
N ASP A 75 -4.06 4.30 15.80
CA ASP A 75 -3.26 5.50 16.03
C ASP A 75 -2.15 5.66 14.98
N GLU A 76 -1.53 4.55 14.60
CA GLU A 76 -0.48 4.49 13.58
C GLU A 76 -1.08 4.71 12.20
N GLN A 77 -2.23 4.10 11.91
CA GLN A 77 -2.97 4.30 10.66
C GLN A 77 -3.44 5.75 10.51
N ALA A 78 -3.96 6.37 11.57
CA ALA A 78 -4.34 7.76 11.56
C ALA A 78 -3.14 8.70 11.36
N SER A 79 -1.99 8.38 11.98
CA SER A 79 -0.74 9.12 11.76
C SER A 79 -0.25 9.00 10.32
N LEU A 80 -0.36 7.82 9.72
CA LEU A 80 0.02 7.60 8.33
C LEU A 80 -0.84 8.41 7.36
N VAL A 81 -2.16 8.44 7.58
CA VAL A 81 -3.09 9.27 6.80
C VAL A 81 -2.79 10.75 6.97
N ALA A 82 -2.52 11.20 8.20
CA ALA A 82 -2.16 12.60 8.47
C ALA A 82 -0.88 13.03 7.74
N VAL A 83 0.16 12.18 7.73
CA VAL A 83 1.39 12.45 6.96
C VAL A 83 1.10 12.55 5.46
N MET A 84 0.29 11.64 4.92
CA MET A 84 -0.13 11.70 3.51
C MET A 84 -0.91 13.00 3.19
N TRP A 85 -1.78 13.45 4.08
CA TRP A 85 -2.51 14.70 3.91
C TRP A 85 -1.61 15.94 3.98
N ILE A 86 -0.56 15.93 4.81
CA ILE A 86 0.45 17.00 4.83
C ILE A 86 1.23 17.03 3.51
N GLY A 87 1.64 15.88 2.99
CA GLY A 87 2.31 15.82 1.68
C GLY A 87 1.39 16.18 0.50
N ARG A 88 0.08 16.13 0.69
CA ARG A 88 -0.95 16.64 -0.24
C ARG A 88 -1.24 18.13 -0.04
N GLU A 89 -0.55 18.80 0.89
CA GLU A 89 -0.81 20.20 1.27
C GLU A 89 -2.28 20.43 1.72
N SER A 90 -2.93 19.39 2.24
CA SER A 90 -4.29 19.48 2.78
C SER A 90 -4.29 19.95 4.25
N PHE A 91 -3.17 19.77 4.94
CA PHE A 91 -2.88 20.26 6.28
C PHE A 91 -1.44 20.75 6.34
N GLU A 92 -1.16 21.72 7.20
CA GLU A 92 0.20 22.18 7.46
C GLU A 92 0.93 21.24 8.44
N PRO A 93 2.29 21.18 8.43
CA PRO A 93 3.05 20.35 9.36
C PRO A 93 2.82 20.73 10.83
N GLU A 94 2.53 22.00 11.14
CA GLU A 94 2.16 22.44 12.48
C GLU A 94 0.76 21.93 12.91
N GLU A 95 -0.09 21.56 11.96
CA GLU A 95 -1.44 21.05 12.17
C GLU A 95 -1.50 19.52 12.26
N LEU A 96 -0.34 18.84 12.33
CA LEU A 96 -0.25 17.38 12.38
C LEU A 96 -1.19 16.75 13.42
N GLU A 97 -1.29 17.32 14.63
CA GLU A 97 -2.16 16.76 15.66
C GLU A 97 -3.66 16.86 15.30
N GLN A 98 -4.05 17.95 14.65
CA GLN A 98 -5.42 18.11 14.12
C GLN A 98 -5.68 17.18 12.95
N ALA A 99 -4.69 16.99 12.06
CA ALA A 99 -4.77 16.05 10.96
C ALA A 99 -4.96 14.61 11.46
N ILE A 100 -4.23 14.20 12.51
CA ILE A 100 -4.37 12.89 13.14
C ILE A 100 -5.76 12.71 13.75
N GLU A 101 -6.26 13.70 14.48
CA GLU A 101 -7.59 13.63 15.08
C GLU A 101 -8.68 13.56 14.01
N THR A 102 -8.58 14.39 12.98
CA THR A 102 -9.46 14.34 11.81
C THR A 102 -9.42 12.96 11.14
N ALA A 103 -8.23 12.40 10.91
CA ALA A 103 -8.06 11.08 10.31
C ALA A 103 -8.69 9.96 11.16
N ARG A 104 -8.65 10.06 12.50
CA ARG A 104 -9.35 9.12 13.39
C ARG A 104 -10.87 9.23 13.26
N ILE A 105 -11.39 10.46 13.23
CA ILE A 105 -12.84 10.72 13.18
C ILE A 105 -13.42 10.33 11.82
N GLU A 106 -12.71 10.63 10.74
CA GLU A 106 -13.17 10.37 9.36
C GLU A 106 -12.93 8.93 8.89
N ARG A 107 -12.32 8.06 9.71
CA ARG A 107 -12.04 6.66 9.41
C ARG A 107 -13.32 5.83 9.31
N THR A 108 -14.01 5.98 8.20
CA THR A 108 -15.27 5.27 7.86
C THR A 108 -15.04 4.06 6.96
N THR A 109 -13.87 4.00 6.31
CA THR A 109 -13.42 2.90 5.46
C THR A 109 -12.10 2.32 5.97
N PRO A 110 -11.77 1.06 5.65
CA PRO A 110 -10.46 0.50 5.96
C PRO A 110 -9.34 1.37 5.38
N THR A 111 -8.40 1.78 6.22
CA THR A 111 -7.36 2.77 5.87
C THR A 111 -6.45 2.23 4.78
N GLU A 112 -6.15 0.94 4.80
CA GLU A 112 -5.39 0.26 3.74
C GLU A 112 -6.08 0.40 2.39
N SER A 113 -7.40 0.24 2.31
CA SER A 113 -8.13 0.38 1.04
C SER A 113 -8.12 1.81 0.53
N TYR A 114 -8.17 2.79 1.44
CA TYR A 114 -8.08 4.21 1.10
C TYR A 114 -6.69 4.60 0.57
N LEU A 115 -5.63 4.21 1.27
CA LEU A 115 -4.25 4.52 0.89
C LEU A 115 -3.83 3.80 -0.39
N MET A 116 -4.24 2.54 -0.59
CA MET A 116 -3.95 1.80 -1.83
C MET A 116 -4.69 2.36 -3.05
N GLY A 117 -5.70 3.20 -2.85
CA GLY A 117 -6.39 3.94 -3.91
C GLY A 117 -5.65 5.19 -4.39
N GLU A 118 -4.60 5.62 -3.67
CA GLU A 118 -3.81 6.82 -4.00
C GLU A 118 -2.60 6.43 -4.86
N PRO A 119 -2.58 6.74 -6.17
CA PRO A 119 -1.48 6.34 -7.05
C PRO A 119 -0.14 6.91 -6.62
N ARG A 120 -0.12 8.12 -6.04
CA ARG A 120 1.11 8.80 -5.63
C ARG A 120 1.40 8.65 -4.14
N LEU A 121 0.94 7.57 -3.52
CA LEU A 121 1.09 7.36 -2.07
C LEU A 121 2.53 7.53 -1.59
N ALA A 122 3.50 6.95 -2.31
CA ALA A 122 4.91 7.05 -1.96
C ALA A 122 5.41 8.50 -1.94
N ASP A 123 5.16 9.25 -3.02
CA ASP A 123 5.58 10.66 -3.13
C ASP A 123 4.92 11.54 -2.05
N LEU A 124 3.64 11.30 -1.74
CA LEU A 124 2.91 12.09 -0.74
C LEU A 124 3.43 11.81 0.68
N LEU A 125 3.73 10.56 1.00
CA LEU A 125 4.30 10.22 2.32
C LEU A 125 5.71 10.78 2.48
N GLU A 126 6.52 10.75 1.41
CA GLU A 126 7.86 11.34 1.36
C GLU A 126 7.80 12.86 1.57
N ALA A 127 6.95 13.55 0.80
CA ALA A 127 6.74 15.00 0.96
C ALA A 127 6.21 15.37 2.36
N GLY A 128 5.31 14.57 2.93
CA GLY A 128 4.78 14.78 4.27
C GLY A 128 5.84 14.61 5.37
N LEU A 129 6.72 13.62 5.24
CA LEU A 129 7.85 13.45 6.16
C LEU A 129 8.86 14.59 6.05
N GLU A 130 9.19 15.00 4.82
CA GLU A 130 10.10 16.13 4.57
C GLU A 130 9.55 17.43 5.16
N ALA A 131 8.25 17.69 5.01
CA ALA A 131 7.56 18.84 5.61
C ALA A 131 7.63 18.82 7.15
N LEU A 132 7.63 17.63 7.76
CA LEU A 132 7.81 17.44 9.21
C LEU A 132 9.29 17.51 9.65
N GLY A 133 10.22 17.72 8.71
CA GLY A 133 11.66 17.76 8.97
C GLY A 133 12.27 16.38 9.23
N ILE A 134 11.64 15.32 8.74
CA ILE A 134 12.07 13.93 8.93
C ILE A 134 12.50 13.38 7.57
N SER A 135 13.75 12.94 7.46
CA SER A 135 14.24 12.28 6.24
C SER A 135 13.87 10.79 6.25
N PRO A 136 13.21 10.29 5.20
CA PRO A 136 12.84 8.87 5.11
C PRO A 136 14.05 7.93 5.00
N GLU A 137 15.14 8.40 4.36
CA GLU A 137 16.39 7.64 4.22
C GLU A 137 17.10 7.44 5.57
N ASP A 138 17.13 8.46 6.42
CA ASP A 138 17.73 8.38 7.76
C ASP A 138 16.93 7.47 8.72
N ALA A 139 15.63 7.28 8.44
CA ALA A 139 14.75 6.46 9.27
C ALA A 139 14.86 4.95 8.99
N GLU A 140 15.34 4.54 7.81
CA GLU A 140 15.55 3.12 7.48
C GLU A 140 16.81 2.52 8.12
N ASP A 141 17.87 3.32 8.25
CA ASP A 141 19.17 2.86 8.78
C ASP A 141 19.07 2.39 10.25
N ASP A 142 18.06 2.90 10.98
CA ASP A 142 17.78 2.51 12.37
C ASP A 142 17.00 1.18 12.49
N VAL A 143 16.29 0.74 11.45
CA VAL A 143 15.50 -0.52 11.45
C VAL A 143 16.37 -1.73 11.12
N THR A 144 17.39 -1.52 10.28
CA THR A 144 18.22 -2.60 9.73
C THR A 144 19.45 -2.92 10.56
N ARG A 145 19.67 -2.25 11.69
CA ARG A 145 20.77 -2.54 12.60
C ARG A 145 20.31 -3.51 13.70
N PRO A 146 20.56 -4.84 13.58
CA PRO A 146 20.34 -5.74 14.69
C PRO A 146 21.30 -5.37 15.84
N VAL A 147 20.75 -5.24 17.04
CA VAL A 147 21.51 -5.08 18.30
C VAL A 147 22.24 -6.37 18.69
#